data_AF-A0A3B0P9C4-F1
#
_entry.id   AF-A0A3B0P9C4-F1
#
_cell.length_a   1.000
_cell.length_b   1.000
_cell.length_c   1.000
_cell.angle_alpha   90.00
_cell.angle_beta   90.00
_cell.angle_gamma   90.00
#
_symmetry.space_group_name_H-M   'P 1'
#
loop_
_entity.id
_entity.type
_entity.pdbx_description
1 polymer ?
#
loop_
_entity_poly.entity_id
_entity_poly.type
_entity_poly.pdbx_seq_one_letter_code
_entity_poly.pdbx_strand_id
1 'polypeptide(L)'
;MAVDNNGIAFHYKVLKGNTVDSKTLVKFLIEMQRIYKTKDIIIVADKTISQNANLRYLQQKGYKYILQKRIDILGKEDKAFIVNKQGFVQENEYFTKSRFV
;
A
#
# COMPACT_ATOMS: atom_id res chain seq x y z
N MET A 1 -11.24 -2.40 -5.15
CA MET A 1 -11.73 -3.78 -5.39
C MET A 1 -11.00 -4.69 -4.44
N ALA A 2 -11.63 -5.77 -3.99
CA ALA A 2 -11.01 -6.83 -3.21
C ALA A 2 -11.09 -8.14 -3.99
N VAL A 3 -9.99 -8.89 -3.93
CA VAL A 3 -9.81 -10.19 -4.58
C VAL A 3 -9.33 -11.19 -3.54
N ASP A 4 -9.67 -12.45 -3.72
CA ASP A 4 -9.12 -13.54 -2.92
C ASP A 4 -7.70 -13.92 -3.37
N ASN A 5 -7.12 -14.94 -2.75
CA ASN A 5 -5.79 -15.46 -3.10
C ASN A 5 -5.70 -16.14 -4.47
N ASN A 6 -6.84 -16.50 -5.07
CA ASN A 6 -6.93 -17.03 -6.44
C ASN A 6 -7.14 -15.91 -7.47
N GLY A 7 -7.19 -14.65 -7.03
CA GLY A 7 -7.47 -13.50 -7.89
C GLY A 7 -8.95 -13.31 -8.23
N ILE A 8 -9.86 -14.04 -7.56
CA ILE A 8 -11.30 -13.93 -7.80
C ILE A 8 -11.83 -12.70 -7.06
N ALA A 9 -12.39 -11.76 -7.81
CA ALA A 9 -13.01 -10.57 -7.24
C ALA A 9 -14.29 -10.94 -6.51
N PHE A 10 -14.40 -10.57 -5.23
CA PHE A 10 -15.57 -10.85 -4.40
C PHE A 10 -16.24 -9.59 -3.85
N HIS A 11 -15.58 -8.43 -3.95
CA HIS A 11 -16.16 -7.16 -3.51
C HIS A 11 -15.60 -5.98 -4.31
N TYR A 12 -16.49 -5.12 -4.79
CA TYR A 12 -16.12 -3.85 -5.39
C TYR A 12 -17.06 -2.75 -4.89
N LYS A 13 -16.57 -1.53 -4.90
CA LYS A 13 -17.34 -0.36 -4.49
C LYS A 13 -17.11 0.76 -5.49
N VAL A 14 -18.21 1.28 -6.01
CA VAL A 14 -18.21 2.51 -6.80
C VAL A 14 -18.43 3.68 -5.85
N LEU A 15 -17.58 4.70 -5.94
CA LEU A 15 -17.66 5.90 -5.14
C LEU A 15 -18.08 7.08 -6.01
N LYS A 16 -18.72 8.08 -5.39
CA LYS A 16 -19.10 9.31 -6.09
C LYS A 16 -17.84 10.06 -6.52
N GLY A 17 -17.82 10.56 -7.75
CA GLY A 17 -16.63 11.21 -8.35
C GLY A 17 -16.09 12.43 -7.59
N ASN A 18 -16.89 13.07 -6.74
CA ASN A 18 -16.45 14.19 -5.90
C ASN A 18 -15.91 13.75 -4.51
N THR A 19 -15.53 12.48 -4.34
CA THR A 19 -14.95 11.99 -3.08
C THR A 19 -13.44 12.14 -3.15
N VAL A 20 -12.85 12.88 -2.22
CA VAL A 20 -11.38 13.00 -2.13
C VAL A 20 -10.75 11.62 -1.97
N ASP A 21 -9.85 11.26 -2.89
CA ASP A 21 -9.18 9.95 -2.97
C ASP A 21 -8.48 9.53 -1.68
N SER A 22 -7.98 10.50 -0.92
CA SER A 22 -7.31 10.25 0.36
C SER A 22 -8.21 9.61 1.42
N LYS A 23 -9.54 9.70 1.28
CA LYS A 23 -10.50 9.06 2.21
C LYS A 23 -11.14 7.79 1.64
N THR A 24 -10.95 7.52 0.36
CA THR A 24 -11.56 6.40 -0.36
C THR A 24 -11.06 5.06 0.17
N LEU A 25 -9.74 4.90 0.33
CA LEU A 25 -9.15 3.65 0.83
C LEU A 25 -9.63 3.32 2.23
N VAL A 26 -9.54 4.27 3.17
CA VAL A 26 -9.94 4.06 4.57
C VAL A 26 -11.41 3.65 4.67
N LYS A 27 -12.30 4.33 3.93
CA LYS A 27 -13.73 3.96 3.89
C LYS A 27 -13.94 2.55 3.38
N PHE A 28 -13.22 2.15 2.32
CA PHE A 28 -13.29 0.80 1.78
C PHE A 28 -12.82 -0.24 2.81
N LEU A 29 -11.70 0.00 3.48
CA LEU A 29 -11.15 -0.94 4.48
C LEU A 29 -12.06 -1.11 5.70
N ILE A 30 -12.67 -0.02 6.19
CA ILE A 30 -13.64 -0.09 7.30
C ILE A 30 -14.84 -0.97 6.91
N GLU A 31 -15.33 -0.82 5.69
CA GLU A 31 -16.43 -1.64 5.19
C GLU A 31 -16.05 -3.12 5.04
N MET A 32 -14.88 -3.39 4.45
CA MET A 32 -14.34 -4.75 4.32
C MET A 32 -14.20 -5.43 5.69
N GLN A 33 -13.68 -4.70 6.69
CA GLN A 33 -13.55 -5.22 8.04
C GLN A 33 -14.91 -5.51 8.69
N ARG A 34 -15.90 -4.65 8.44
CA ARG A 34 -17.25 -4.81 9.00
C ARG A 34 -17.99 -6.01 8.39
N ILE A 35 -17.88 -6.20 7.07
CA ILE A 35 -18.62 -7.24 6.34
C ILE A 35 -17.94 -8.60 6.48
N TYR A 36 -16.63 -8.65 6.22
CA TYR A 36 -15.89 -9.91 6.07
C TYR A 36 -15.00 -10.25 7.28
N LYS A 37 -14.87 -9.34 8.26
CA LYS A 37 -13.99 -9.52 9.44
C LYS A 37 -12.57 -9.94 9.03
N THR A 38 -12.06 -9.31 7.98
CA THR A 38 -10.77 -9.64 7.38
C THR A 38 -9.63 -9.58 8.40
N LYS A 39 -8.67 -10.50 8.30
CA LYS A 39 -7.49 -10.55 9.20
C LYS A 39 -6.19 -10.43 8.41
N ASP A 40 -6.04 -11.25 7.37
CA ASP A 40 -4.88 -11.23 6.49
C ASP A 40 -5.23 -10.58 5.16
N ILE A 41 -4.99 -9.26 5.08
CA ILE A 41 -5.14 -8.51 3.84
C ILE A 41 -3.84 -7.84 3.46
N ILE A 42 -3.55 -7.82 2.16
CA ILE A 42 -2.46 -7.06 1.57
C ILE A 42 -3.10 -5.97 0.72
N ILE A 43 -2.76 -4.72 1.03
CA ILE A 43 -3.27 -3.56 0.30
C ILE A 43 -2.30 -3.23 -0.83
N VAL A 44 -2.77 -3.37 -2.07
CA VAL A 44 -2.00 -3.00 -3.27
C VAL A 44 -2.61 -1.72 -3.84
N ALA A 45 -1.80 -0.66 -3.97
CA ALA A 45 -2.31 0.61 -4.49
C ALA A 45 -1.26 1.43 -5.26
N ASP A 46 -1.77 2.20 -6.23
CA ASP A 46 -1.00 3.17 -7.00
C ASP A 46 -0.70 4.44 -6.18
N LYS A 47 0.19 5.29 -6.69
CA LYS A 47 0.69 6.53 -6.12
C LYS A 47 -0.41 7.48 -5.64
N THR A 48 -1.52 7.61 -6.35
CA THR A 48 -2.62 8.53 -6.01
C THR A 48 -3.26 8.18 -4.68
N ILE A 49 -3.37 6.88 -4.38
CA ILE A 49 -3.92 6.33 -3.13
C ILE A 49 -2.83 6.25 -2.03
N SER A 50 -1.56 6.23 -2.41
CA SER A 50 -0.39 6.07 -1.52
C SER A 50 0.00 7.33 -0.72
N GLN A 51 -0.92 8.27 -0.51
CA GLN A 51 -0.63 9.47 0.27
C GLN A 51 -0.26 9.16 1.73
N ASN A 52 0.53 10.04 2.36
CA ASN A 52 1.06 9.84 3.72
C ASN A 52 -0.03 9.55 4.77
N ALA A 53 -1.22 10.16 4.63
CA ALA A 53 -2.34 9.91 5.54
C ALA A 53 -2.83 8.45 5.48
N ASN A 54 -2.93 7.89 4.27
CA ASN A 54 -3.30 6.48 4.05
C ASN A 54 -2.21 5.55 4.55
N LEU A 55 -0.94 5.84 4.24
CA LEU A 55 0.19 5.03 4.72
C LEU A 55 0.21 4.96 6.25
N ARG A 56 0.05 6.10 6.93
CA ARG A 56 0.00 6.16 8.39
C ARG A 56 -1.17 5.36 8.95
N TYR A 57 -2.34 5.41 8.32
CA TYR A 57 -3.49 4.61 8.71
C TYR A 57 -3.20 3.10 8.58
N LEU A 58 -2.58 2.67 7.47
CA LEU A 58 -2.21 1.28 7.25
C LEU A 58 -1.22 0.79 8.31
N GLN A 59 -0.19 1.57 8.62
CA GLN A 59 0.80 1.27 9.64
C GLN A 59 0.16 1.17 11.04
N GLN A 60 -0.68 2.14 11.42
CA GLN A 60 -1.36 2.13 12.73
C GLN A 60 -2.30 0.94 12.92
N LYS A 61 -2.87 0.41 11.84
CA LYS A 61 -3.74 -0.76 11.86
C LYS A 61 -3.01 -2.09 11.66
N GLY A 62 -1.70 -2.06 11.41
CA GLY A 62 -0.90 -3.26 11.17
C GLY A 62 -1.22 -3.95 9.84
N TYR A 63 -1.75 -3.21 8.85
CA TYR A 63 -2.00 -3.77 7.53
C TYR A 63 -0.70 -3.98 6.75
N LYS A 64 -0.62 -5.08 6.01
CA LYS A 64 0.44 -5.32 5.02
C LYS A 64 0.09 -4.58 3.73
N TYR A 65 1.08 -4.03 3.03
CA TYR A 65 0.83 -3.24 1.82
C TYR A 65 1.98 -3.26 0.82
N ILE A 66 1.65 -3.03 -0.45
CA ILE A 66 2.55 -2.80 -1.57
C ILE A 66 2.13 -1.47 -2.22
N LEU A 67 3.02 -0.48 -2.23
CA LEU A 67 2.73 0.87 -2.70
C LEU A 67 3.85 1.39 -3.59
N GLN A 68 3.47 2.15 -4.61
CA GLN A 68 4.41 2.95 -5.39
C GLN A 68 4.69 4.28 -4.70
N LYS A 69 5.97 4.63 -4.54
CA LYS A 69 6.39 5.91 -3.93
C LYS A 69 7.50 6.55 -4.77
N ARG A 70 7.44 7.87 -4.94
CA ARG A 70 8.57 8.58 -5.58
C ARG A 70 9.69 8.78 -4.58
N ILE A 71 10.93 8.66 -5.04
CA ILE A 71 12.13 8.78 -4.20
C ILE A 71 12.34 10.24 -3.75
N ASP A 72 12.01 11.22 -4.60
CA ASP A 72 12.24 12.65 -4.37
C ASP A 72 11.43 13.23 -3.20
N ILE A 73 10.29 12.64 -2.84
CA ILE A 73 9.45 13.07 -1.70
C ILE A 73 9.78 12.36 -0.39
N LEU A 74 10.74 11.43 -0.40
CA LEU A 74 11.11 10.66 0.79
C LEU A 74 11.97 11.47 1.77
N GLY A 75 11.97 11.02 3.03
CA GLY A 75 12.85 11.55 4.06
C GLY A 75 14.32 11.30 3.74
N LYS A 76 15.22 12.03 4.41
CA LYS A 76 16.67 11.94 4.18
C LYS A 76 17.18 10.51 4.36
N GLU A 77 16.72 9.82 5.39
CA GLU A 77 17.14 8.43 5.71
C GLU A 77 16.72 7.43 4.63
N ASP A 78 15.46 7.51 4.18
CA ASP A 78 14.92 6.66 3.10
C ASP A 78 15.69 6.87 1.79
N LYS A 79 15.98 8.13 1.44
CA LYS A 79 16.78 8.46 0.25
C LYS A 79 18.20 7.91 0.36
N ALA A 80 18.86 8.13 1.50
CA ALA A 80 20.21 7.62 1.74
C ALA A 80 20.26 6.09 1.63
N PHE A 81 19.25 5.40 2.15
CA PHE A 81 19.11 3.96 2.02
C PHE A 81 18.98 3.51 0.55
N ILE A 82 18.10 4.15 -0.23
CA ILE A 82 17.86 3.79 -1.64
C ILE A 82 19.08 4.10 -2.54
N VAL A 83 19.74 5.24 -2.33
CA VAL A 83 20.89 5.67 -3.15
C VAL A 83 22.15 4.84 -2.86
N ASN A 84 22.28 4.30 -1.64
CA ASN A 84 23.38 3.42 -1.29
C ASN A 84 23.30 2.12 -2.10
N LYS A 85 24.27 1.91 -3.00
CA LYS A 85 24.36 0.72 -3.87
C LYS A 85 24.61 -0.59 -3.12
N GLN A 86 25.14 -0.53 -1.89
CA GLN A 86 25.39 -1.71 -1.08
C GLN A 86 24.08 -2.37 -0.65
N GLY A 87 23.99 -3.69 -0.79
CA GLY A 87 22.84 -4.49 -0.34
C GLY A 87 21.70 -4.61 -1.35
N PHE A 88 21.85 -4.06 -2.57
CA PHE A 88 20.97 -4.44 -3.67
C PHE A 88 21.29 -5.87 -4.12
N VAL A 89 20.24 -6.65 -4.36
CA VAL A 89 20.32 -8.00 -4.95
C VAL A 89 19.49 -8.03 -6.23
N GLN A 90 19.92 -8.82 -7.21
CA GLN A 90 19.14 -9.06 -8.43
C GLN A 90 18.33 -10.34 -8.24
N GLU A 91 17.01 -10.19 -8.18
CA GLU A 91 16.07 -11.30 -7.99
C GLU A 91 14.99 -11.21 -9.07
N ASN A 92 14.82 -12.28 -9.86
CA ASN A 92 13.77 -12.36 -10.90
C ASN A 92 13.72 -11.12 -11.81
N GLU A 93 14.89 -10.68 -12.30
CA GLU A 93 15.06 -9.48 -13.15
C GLU A 93 14.84 -8.13 -12.45
N TYR A 94 14.49 -8.12 -11.16
CA TYR A 94 14.32 -6.91 -10.37
C TYR A 94 15.55 -6.60 -9.51
N PHE A 95 15.82 -5.31 -9.32
CA PHE A 95 16.76 -4.82 -8.31
C PHE A 95 16.02 -4.60 -6.99
N THR A 96 16.26 -5.49 -6.03
CA THR A 96 15.58 -5.48 -4.74
C THR A 96 16.53 -5.04 -3.65
N LYS A 97 16.01 -4.26 -2.70
CA LYS A 97 16.71 -3.92 -1.45
C LYS A 97 15.71 -3.87 -0.31
N SER A 98 16.04 -4.52 0.79
CA SER A 98 15.19 -4.61 1.97
C SER A 98 15.92 -4.15 3.22
N ARG A 99 15.15 -3.65 4.19
CA ARG A 99 15.59 -3.38 5.56
C ARG A 99 14.44 -3.69 6.50
N PHE A 100 14.78 -4.18 7.69
CA PHE A 100 13.81 -4.31 8.77
C PHE A 100 13.72 -2.97 9.48
N VAL A 101 12.48 -2.50 9.70
CA VAL A 101 12.16 -1.23 10.35
C VAL A 101 11.25 -1.52 11.53
#